data_AF-A0A7V3UI16-F1
#
_entry.id   AF-A0A7V3UI16-F1
#
_cell.length_a   1.000
_cell.length_b   1.000
_cell.length_c   1.000
_cell.angle_alpha   90.00
_cell.angle_beta   90.00
_cell.angle_gamma   90.00
#
_symmetry.space_group_name_H-M   'P 1'
#
loop_
_entity.id
_entity.type
_entity.pdbx_description
1 polymer ?
#
loop_
_entity_poly.entity_id
_entity_poly.type
_entity_poly.pdbx_seq_one_letter_code
_entity_poly.pdbx_strand_id
1 'polypeptide(L)'
;HRHLGDKLEITLDISNYRAQRQQSLRNLALKLSRKVKNTGKPAVVAPLGPHDRKIIHMTLKNDPSVRTLSRGNGFFRKIVISKNNR
;
A
#
# COMPACT_ATOMS: atom_id res chain seq x y z
N HIS A 1 17.45 35.22 -19.86
CA HIS A 1 16.52 35.00 -18.74
C HIS A 1 16.11 33.53 -18.71
N ARG A 2 16.54 32.81 -17.66
CA ARG A 2 16.52 31.34 -17.58
C ARG A 2 15.32 30.91 -16.72
N HIS A 3 14.20 30.56 -17.35
CA HIS A 3 13.02 29.99 -16.67
C HIS A 3 13.20 28.48 -16.44
N LEU A 4 14.06 28.11 -15.47
CA LEU A 4 14.27 26.70 -15.06
C LEU A 4 13.79 26.39 -13.63
N GLY A 5 13.19 27.34 -12.91
CA GLY A 5 12.74 27.14 -11.51
C GLY A 5 11.58 26.14 -11.39
N ASP A 6 10.50 26.37 -12.13
CA ASP A 6 9.21 25.72 -11.85
C ASP A 6 9.19 24.21 -12.15
N LYS A 7 9.92 23.75 -13.18
CA LYS A 7 9.96 22.33 -13.57
C LYS A 7 10.72 21.47 -12.55
N LEU A 8 11.75 22.05 -11.91
CA LEU A 8 12.59 21.34 -10.95
C LEU A 8 11.85 21.17 -9.61
N GLU A 9 11.19 22.22 -9.12
CA GLU A 9 10.41 22.20 -7.87
C GLU A 9 9.25 21.18 -7.94
N ILE A 10 8.45 21.22 -9.02
CA ILE A 10 7.34 20.27 -9.22
C ILE A 10 7.83 18.81 -9.23
N THR A 11 8.98 18.55 -9.87
CA THR A 11 9.55 17.19 -9.93
C THR A 11 10.04 16.72 -8.56
N LEU A 12 10.67 17.61 -7.79
CA LEU A 12 11.14 17.33 -6.44
C LEU A 12 9.96 17.04 -5.49
N ASP A 13 8.93 17.89 -5.53
CA ASP A 13 7.73 17.74 -4.70
C ASP A 13 6.98 16.44 -4.99
N ILE A 14 6.80 16.09 -6.27
CA ILE A 14 6.16 14.82 -6.67
C ILE A 14 6.99 13.63 -6.20
N SER A 15 8.31 13.70 -6.28
CA SER A 15 9.19 12.61 -5.83
C SER A 15 9.09 12.40 -4.32
N ASN A 16 9.07 13.48 -3.55
CA ASN A 16 8.89 13.43 -2.10
C ASN A 16 7.50 12.91 -1.72
N TYR A 17 6.44 13.40 -2.38
CA TYR A 17 5.07 12.92 -2.17
C TYR A 17 4.95 11.41 -2.47
N ARG A 18 5.51 10.93 -3.59
CA ARG A 18 5.50 9.50 -3.94
C ARG A 18 6.19 8.65 -2.89
N ALA A 19 7.34 9.10 -2.39
CA ALA A 19 8.08 8.40 -1.35
C ALA A 19 7.29 8.34 -0.03
N GLN A 20 6.72 9.46 0.41
CA GLN A 20 5.89 9.53 1.61
C GLN A 20 4.63 8.67 1.49
N ARG A 21 3.99 8.68 0.32
CA ARG A 21 2.83 7.84 0.01
C ARG A 21 3.17 6.36 0.10
N GLN A 22 4.28 5.95 -0.51
CA GLN A 22 4.76 4.57 -0.46
C GLN A 22 5.08 4.13 0.99
N GLN A 23 5.73 5.00 1.78
CA GLN A 23 6.02 4.69 3.17
C GLN A 23 4.74 4.59 4.02
N SER A 24 3.76 5.46 3.78
CA SER A 24 2.45 5.41 4.44
C SER A 24 1.71 4.10 4.15
N LEU A 25 1.74 3.63 2.90
CA LEU A 25 1.13 2.36 2.51
C LEU A 25 1.83 1.15 3.14
N ARG A 26 3.16 1.16 3.23
CA ARG A 26 3.93 0.13 3.96
C ARG A 26 3.53 0.10 5.43
N ASN A 27 3.50 1.26 6.08
CA ASN A 27 3.13 1.38 7.49
C ASN A 27 1.69 0.90 7.74
N LEU A 28 0.76 1.25 6.85
CA LEU A 28 -0.62 0.75 6.88
C LEU A 28 -0.67 -0.78 6.78
N ALA A 29 0.04 -1.37 5.82
CA ALA A 29 0.09 -2.81 5.64
C ALA A 29 0.60 -3.53 6.90
N LEU A 30 1.69 -3.04 7.50
CA LEU A 30 2.27 -3.59 8.73
C LEU A 30 1.36 -3.40 9.96
N LYS A 31 0.63 -2.29 10.04
CA LYS A 31 -0.36 -2.05 11.11
C LYS A 31 -1.51 -3.04 10.99
N LEU A 32 -2.04 -3.23 9.78
CA LEU A 32 -3.16 -4.14 9.55
C LEU A 32 -2.76 -5.60 9.71
N SER A 33 -1.57 -6.01 9.26
CA SER A 33 -1.08 -7.38 9.47
C SER A 33 -1.00 -7.72 10.96
N ARG A 34 -0.42 -6.83 11.79
CA ARG A 34 -0.40 -6.99 13.25
C ARG A 34 -1.82 -7.13 13.83
N LYS A 35 -2.75 -6.27 13.42
CA LYS A 35 -4.16 -6.36 13.85
C LYS A 35 -4.79 -7.71 13.49
N VAL A 36 -4.57 -8.19 12.27
CA VAL A 36 -5.07 -9.49 11.79
C VAL A 36 -4.45 -10.65 12.58
N LYS A 37 -3.14 -10.62 12.85
CA LYS A 37 -2.46 -11.63 13.66
C LYS A 37 -3.03 -11.71 15.08
N ASN A 38 -3.25 -10.55 15.70
CA ASN A 38 -3.74 -10.48 17.08
C ASN A 38 -5.22 -10.86 17.19
N THR A 39 -6.06 -10.37 16.27
CA THR A 39 -7.52 -10.54 16.37
C THR A 39 -8.06 -11.76 15.62
N GLY A 40 -7.30 -12.30 14.68
CA GLY A 40 -7.77 -13.31 13.72
C GLY A 40 -8.76 -12.78 12.67
N LYS A 41 -9.27 -11.56 12.83
CA LYS A 41 -10.28 -10.98 11.93
C LYS A 41 -9.60 -10.40 10.68
N PRO A 42 -10.07 -10.70 9.46
CA PRO A 42 -9.54 -10.09 8.24
C PRO A 42 -9.68 -8.57 8.24
N ALA A 43 -8.71 -7.88 7.65
CA ALA A 43 -8.74 -6.45 7.44
C ALA A 43 -8.92 -6.12 5.95
N VAL A 44 -9.68 -5.07 5.65
CA VAL A 44 -9.90 -4.58 4.29
C VAL A 44 -9.19 -3.24 4.14
N VAL A 45 -8.38 -3.12 3.11
CA VAL A 45 -7.84 -1.84 2.64
C VAL A 45 -8.82 -1.24 1.64
N ALA A 46 -9.06 0.06 1.74
CA ALA A 46 -9.86 0.80 0.76
C ALA A 46 -9.39 0.55 -0.68
N PRO A 47 -10.22 0.79 -1.70
CA PRO A 47 -9.80 0.66 -3.09
C PRO A 47 -8.54 1.50 -3.38
N LEU A 48 -7.58 0.90 -4.08
CA LEU A 48 -6.28 1.49 -4.36
C LEU A 48 -5.91 1.27 -5.82
N GLY A 49 -5.14 2.22 -6.37
CA GLY A 49 -4.54 2.07 -7.69
C GLY A 49 -3.65 0.81 -7.78
N PRO A 50 -3.41 0.28 -8.99
CA PRO A 50 -2.60 -0.94 -9.17
C PRO A 50 -1.22 -0.88 -8.50
N HIS A 51 -0.56 0.28 -8.57
CA HIS A 51 0.75 0.51 -7.95
C HIS A 51 0.68 0.43 -6.42
N ASP A 52 -0.25 1.15 -5.80
CA ASP A 52 -0.45 1.15 -4.34
C ASP A 52 -0.81 -0.25 -3.82
N ARG A 53 -1.63 -1.00 -4.57
CA ARG A 53 -1.95 -2.40 -4.27
C ARG A 53 -0.70 -3.28 -4.28
N LYS A 54 0.18 -3.09 -5.27
CA LYS A 54 1.46 -3.82 -5.36
C LYS A 54 2.35 -3.52 -4.16
N ILE A 55 2.40 -2.27 -3.69
CA ILE A 55 3.17 -1.91 -2.48
C ILE A 55 2.70 -2.72 -1.28
N ILE A 56 1.39 -2.76 -1.01
CA ILE A 56 0.84 -3.51 0.13
C ILE A 56 1.12 -5.00 -0.01
N HIS A 57 0.89 -5.56 -1.20
CA HIS A 57 1.13 -6.98 -1.47
C HIS A 57 2.61 -7.35 -1.23
N MET A 58 3.54 -6.57 -1.78
CA MET A 58 4.97 -6.80 -1.64
C MET A 58 5.46 -6.60 -0.22
N THR A 59 4.90 -5.63 0.52
CA THR A 59 5.26 -5.38 1.92
C THR A 59 4.96 -6.60 2.81
N LEU A 60 3.90 -7.34 2.51
CA LEU A 60 3.47 -8.50 3.32
C LEU A 60 3.85 -9.84 2.70
N LYS A 61 4.47 -9.86 1.51
CA LYS A 61 4.77 -11.09 0.75
C LYS A 61 5.61 -12.10 1.54
N ASN A 62 6.55 -11.61 2.34
CA ASN A 62 7.49 -12.45 3.10
C ASN A 62 7.01 -12.78 4.51
N ASP A 63 5.79 -12.40 4.89
CA ASP A 63 5.22 -12.68 6.19
C ASP A 63 4.33 -13.94 6.13
N PRO A 64 4.81 -15.12 6.56
CA PRO A 64 4.08 -16.37 6.39
C PRO A 64 2.82 -16.46 7.23
N SER A 65 2.65 -15.59 8.23
CA SER A 65 1.49 -15.61 9.14
C SER A 65 0.24 -14.94 8.58
N VAL A 66 0.39 -14.16 7.49
CA VAL A 66 -0.72 -13.47 6.83
C VAL A 66 -0.66 -13.70 5.32
N ARG A 67 -1.79 -13.47 4.67
CA ARG A 67 -1.92 -13.47 3.21
C ARG A 67 -2.72 -12.28 2.75
N THR A 68 -2.51 -11.88 1.51
CA THR A 68 -3.22 -10.76 0.89
C THR A 68 -3.94 -11.22 -0.37
N LEU A 69 -5.18 -10.78 -0.57
CA LEU A 69 -5.98 -11.07 -1.76
C LEU A 69 -6.58 -9.78 -2.31
N SER A 70 -6.48 -9.58 -3.62
CA SER A 70 -7.20 -8.49 -4.28
C SER A 70 -8.60 -8.95 -4.69
N ARG A 71 -9.65 -8.27 -4.24
CA ARG A 71 -11.05 -8.57 -4.61
C ARG A 71 -11.72 -7.37 -5.28
N GLY A 72 -12.68 -7.62 -6.18
CA GLY A 72 -13.37 -6.60 -6.96
C GLY A 72 -12.64 -6.25 -8.26
N ASN A 73 -13.27 -5.37 -9.06
CA ASN A 73 -12.87 -5.07 -10.43
C ASN A 73 -12.56 -3.58 -10.61
N GLY A 74 -11.65 -3.27 -11.53
CA GLY A 74 -11.30 -1.89 -11.89
C GLY A 74 -10.95 -1.01 -10.68
N PHE A 75 -11.58 0.17 -10.62
CA PHE A 75 -11.40 1.16 -9.56
C PHE A 75 -11.87 0.70 -8.18
N PHE A 76 -12.77 -0.29 -8.10
CA PHE A 76 -13.30 -0.80 -6.84
C PHE A 76 -12.48 -1.96 -6.27
N ARG A 77 -11.32 -2.26 -6.88
CA ARG A 77 -10.47 -3.37 -6.46
C ARG A 77 -9.78 -3.05 -5.14
N LYS A 78 -10.15 -3.82 -4.11
CA LYS A 78 -9.67 -3.70 -2.73
C LYS A 78 -8.68 -4.82 -2.38
N ILE A 79 -7.86 -4.59 -1.35
CA ILE A 79 -7.00 -5.64 -0.76
C ILE A 79 -7.61 -6.13 0.54
N VAL A 80 -7.69 -7.45 0.69
CA VAL A 80 -8.04 -8.13 1.93
C VAL A 80 -6.79 -8.77 2.50
N ILE A 81 -6.50 -8.49 3.76
CA ILE A 81 -5.43 -9.09 4.55
C ILE A 81 -6.07 -10.06 5.54
N SER A 82 -5.66 -11.33 5.53
CA SER A 82 -6.20 -12.35 6.44
C SER A 82 -5.08 -13.24 6.98
N LYS A 83 -5.35 -13.96 8.08
CA LYS A 83 -4.42 -14.98 8.59
C LYS A 83 -4.18 -16.05 7.51
N ASN A 84 -2.96 -16.56 7.49
CA ASN A 84 -2.61 -17.73 6.72
C ASN A 84 -2.93 -18.96 7.59
N ASN A 85 -4.07 -19.63 7.32
CA ASN A 85 -4.48 -20.84 8.02
C ASN A 85 -3.79 -22.07 7.40
N ARG A 86 -2.47 -22.07 7.31
CA ARG A 86 -1.73 -23.31 7.04
C ARG A 86 -1.79 -24.22 8.26
#